data_AF-A0A0D3KYJ2-F1
#
_entry.id   AF-A0A0D3KYJ2-F1
#
_cell.length_a   1.000
_cell.length_b   1.000
_cell.length_c   1.000
_cell.angle_alpha   90.00
_cell.angle_beta   90.00
_cell.angle_gamma   90.00
#
_symmetry.space_group_name_H-M   'P 1'
#
loop_
_entity.id
_entity.type
_entity.pdbx_description
1 polymer ?
#
loop_
_entity_poly.entity_id
_entity_poly.type
_entity_poly.pdbx_seq_one_letter_code
_entity_poly.pdbx_strand_id
1 'polypeptide(L)'
;MELHLSGERKYLSLASIRAAPPRVISGDESAKLAGCAGAELGPLLPQLAEDETLIGVLVASDGLVSAPITAGELCRGVLLHTDAAGTLLSSLRAWFPPGVAVQPSPCGTHVGPLSLKGACCCVLLPKSVTDALAMSEARVVGHMNGDHADSCLAYARGLCGVAGATGAQMTGVSCAGFALEAAVEGEAKLRKLLVRFPVPLRHASQVRGFAVELHHAAFAALGLHYRLRHGYYRRGALMAIAGVAKAIAKRRVQLGAVGLAAAALVVAVAARRRVG
;
A
#
# COMPACT_ATOMS: atom_id res chain seq x y z
N MET A 1 -15.35 -4.88 -14.22
CA MET A 1 -14.61 -3.89 -13.41
C MET A 1 -14.93 -4.16 -11.95
N GLU A 2 -13.92 -4.20 -11.10
CA GLU A 2 -14.11 -4.33 -9.65
C GLU A 2 -14.14 -2.94 -9.02
N LEU A 3 -15.09 -2.69 -8.12
CA LEU A 3 -15.25 -1.44 -7.40
C LEU A 3 -15.16 -1.73 -5.91
N HIS A 4 -14.25 -1.06 -5.22
CA HIS A 4 -14.12 -1.14 -3.76
C HIS A 4 -14.70 0.15 -3.18
N LEU A 5 -15.88 0.06 -2.58
CA LEU A 5 -16.64 1.18 -2.04
C LEU A 5 -16.63 1.09 -0.51
N SER A 6 -15.87 1.94 0.18
CA SER A 6 -15.83 1.97 1.65
C SER A 6 -15.58 0.61 2.31
N GLY A 7 -14.87 -0.29 1.63
CA GLY A 7 -14.55 -1.64 2.11
C GLY A 7 -15.49 -2.74 1.63
N GLU A 8 -16.53 -2.43 0.86
CA GLU A 8 -17.35 -3.41 0.14
C GLU A 8 -16.86 -3.57 -1.31
N ARG A 9 -16.97 -4.80 -1.83
CA ARG A 9 -16.61 -5.10 -3.23
C ARG A 9 -17.88 -5.19 -4.06
N LYS A 10 -18.02 -4.31 -5.04
CA LYS A 10 -19.06 -4.36 -6.07
C LYS A 10 -18.44 -4.75 -7.40
N TYR A 11 -19.03 -5.72 -8.08
CA TYR A 11 -18.55 -6.18 -9.39
C TYR A 11 -19.48 -5.68 -10.48
N LEU A 12 -18.94 -4.91 -11.43
CA LEU A 12 -19.61 -4.60 -12.68
C LEU A 12 -19.25 -5.68 -13.70
N SER A 13 -20.21 -6.56 -13.97
CA SER A 13 -20.08 -7.62 -14.96
C SER A 13 -20.13 -7.05 -16.38
N LEU A 14 -19.48 -7.72 -17.34
CA LEU A 14 -19.56 -7.31 -18.75
C LEU A 14 -21.00 -7.37 -19.28
N ALA A 15 -21.80 -8.31 -18.78
CA ALA A 15 -23.22 -8.40 -19.14
C ALA A 15 -24.01 -7.17 -18.67
N SER A 16 -23.79 -6.73 -17.42
CA SER A 16 -24.43 -5.53 -16.87
C SER A 16 -24.03 -4.27 -17.63
N ILE A 17 -22.74 -4.16 -17.99
CA ILE A 17 -22.21 -3.05 -18.80
C ILE A 17 -22.88 -3.04 -20.18
N ARG A 18 -23.01 -4.20 -20.84
CA ARG A 18 -23.62 -4.28 -22.18
C ARG A 18 -25.14 -4.13 -22.18
N ALA A 19 -25.80 -4.41 -21.06
CA ALA A 19 -27.24 -4.23 -20.91
C ALA A 19 -27.62 -2.77 -20.66
N ALA A 20 -26.68 -1.94 -20.20
CA ALA A 20 -26.92 -0.51 -20.04
C ALA A 20 -27.07 0.18 -21.41
N PRO A 21 -27.85 1.28 -21.49
CA PRO A 21 -27.98 2.05 -22.72
C PRO A 21 -26.60 2.47 -23.26
N PRO A 22 -26.27 2.14 -24.52
CA PRO A 22 -24.96 2.44 -25.07
C PRO A 22 -24.83 3.94 -25.32
N ARG A 23 -23.72 4.52 -24.88
CA ARG A 23 -23.27 5.87 -25.20
C ARG A 23 -22.14 5.78 -26.22
N VAL A 24 -22.30 6.50 -27.33
CA VAL A 24 -21.27 6.64 -28.35
C VAL A 24 -20.50 7.93 -28.10
N ILE A 25 -19.16 7.85 -28.05
CA ILE A 25 -18.32 9.03 -27.87
C ILE A 25 -18.29 9.84 -29.17
N SER A 26 -18.60 11.13 -29.09
CA SER A 26 -18.59 12.01 -30.26
C SER A 26 -17.15 12.39 -30.65
N GLY A 27 -16.96 12.79 -31.91
CA GLY A 27 -15.66 13.29 -32.39
C GLY A 27 -15.18 14.53 -31.64
N ASP A 28 -16.11 15.38 -31.22
CA ASP A 28 -15.83 16.62 -30.50
C ASP A 28 -15.37 16.36 -29.06
N GLU A 29 -15.84 15.26 -28.44
CA GLU A 29 -15.42 14.85 -27.11
C GLU A 29 -14.03 14.19 -27.12
N SER A 30 -13.76 13.35 -28.11
CA SER A 30 -12.47 12.70 -28.28
C SER A 30 -12.27 12.18 -29.69
N ALA A 31 -11.42 12.85 -30.47
CA ALA A 31 -11.05 12.40 -31.82
C ALA A 31 -10.50 10.96 -31.84
N LYS A 32 -9.81 10.52 -30.78
CA LYS A 32 -9.23 9.16 -30.68
C LYS A 32 -10.26 8.06 -30.41
N LEU A 33 -11.39 8.42 -29.78
CA LEU A 33 -12.40 7.47 -29.34
C LEU A 33 -13.73 7.69 -30.05
N ALA A 34 -13.77 8.59 -31.03
CA ALA A 34 -14.92 8.89 -31.85
C ALA A 34 -15.54 7.60 -32.41
N GLY A 35 -16.84 7.40 -32.18
CA GLY A 35 -17.57 6.21 -32.61
C GLY A 35 -17.44 5.00 -31.69
N CYS A 36 -16.54 4.99 -30.70
CA CYS A 36 -16.50 3.93 -29.70
C CYS A 36 -17.78 3.96 -28.85
N ALA A 37 -18.30 2.78 -28.52
CA ALA A 37 -19.48 2.62 -27.69
C ALA A 37 -19.14 2.05 -26.31
N GLY A 38 -19.82 2.55 -25.29
CA GLY A 38 -19.67 2.11 -23.91
C GLY A 38 -20.92 2.35 -23.08
N ALA A 39 -20.82 2.05 -21.79
CA ALA A 39 -21.87 2.33 -20.81
C ALA A 39 -21.47 3.47 -19.88
N GLU A 40 -22.40 4.37 -19.58
CA GLU A 40 -22.21 5.39 -18.55
C GLU A 40 -22.14 4.74 -17.16
N LEU A 41 -21.22 5.22 -16.32
CA LEU A 41 -21.04 4.71 -14.97
C LEU A 41 -22.15 5.17 -14.01
N GLY A 42 -22.71 6.36 -14.20
CA GLY A 42 -23.77 6.91 -13.34
C GLY A 42 -24.97 5.97 -13.18
N PRO A 43 -25.62 5.53 -14.27
CA PRO A 43 -26.74 4.58 -14.19
C PRO A 43 -26.36 3.22 -13.60
N LEU A 44 -25.10 2.80 -13.72
CA LEU A 44 -24.59 1.55 -13.14
C LEU A 44 -24.31 1.66 -11.63
N LEU A 45 -24.16 2.89 -11.14
CA LEU A 45 -23.75 3.22 -9.78
C LEU A 45 -24.62 4.33 -9.17
N PRO A 46 -25.96 4.19 -9.18
CA PRO A 46 -26.87 5.25 -8.73
C PRO A 46 -26.59 5.67 -7.27
N GLN A 47 -26.14 4.74 -6.43
CA GLN A 47 -25.80 5.01 -5.03
C GLN A 47 -24.57 5.90 -4.83
N LEU A 48 -23.79 6.18 -5.88
CA LEU A 48 -22.58 6.99 -5.82
C LEU A 48 -22.75 8.39 -6.40
N ALA A 49 -23.83 8.64 -7.15
CA ALA A 49 -24.01 9.89 -7.88
C ALA A 49 -24.11 11.12 -6.96
N GLU A 50 -24.56 10.92 -5.72
CA GLU A 50 -24.79 12.01 -4.76
C GLU A 50 -23.74 12.04 -3.62
N ASP A 51 -22.83 11.06 -3.58
CA ASP A 51 -21.88 10.93 -2.47
C ASP A 51 -20.53 11.62 -2.74
N GLU A 52 -20.53 12.94 -2.63
CA GLU A 52 -19.31 13.77 -2.73
C GLU A 52 -18.31 13.55 -1.59
N THR A 53 -18.67 12.75 -0.58
CA THR A 53 -17.76 12.41 0.51
C THR A 53 -16.78 11.32 0.13
N LEU A 54 -17.02 10.60 -0.97
CA LEU A 54 -16.17 9.52 -1.43
C LEU A 54 -15.18 10.03 -2.49
N ILE A 55 -13.90 9.82 -2.20
CA ILE A 55 -12.77 10.07 -3.10
C ILE A 55 -11.99 8.78 -3.30
N GLY A 56 -11.57 8.53 -4.52
CA GLY A 56 -10.87 7.31 -4.86
C GLY A 56 -9.90 7.44 -6.00
N VAL A 57 -9.31 6.32 -6.38
CA VAL A 57 -8.41 6.24 -7.54
C VAL A 57 -8.83 5.10 -8.44
N LEU A 58 -8.61 5.29 -9.73
CA LEU A 58 -8.71 4.23 -10.73
C LEU A 58 -7.35 3.60 -10.94
N VAL A 59 -7.31 2.27 -10.92
CA VAL A 59 -6.12 1.48 -11.17
C VAL A 59 -6.35 0.67 -12.44
N ALA A 60 -5.47 0.86 -13.42
CA ALA A 60 -5.44 0.09 -14.65
C ALA A 60 -4.66 -1.22 -14.49
N SER A 61 -4.85 -2.15 -15.43
CA SER A 61 -4.20 -3.47 -15.42
C SER A 61 -2.67 -3.40 -15.54
N ASP A 62 -2.15 -2.32 -16.14
CA ASP A 62 -0.72 -2.03 -16.25
C ASP A 62 -0.14 -1.32 -15.01
N GLY A 63 -0.96 -1.11 -13.98
CA GLY A 63 -0.56 -0.45 -12.73
C GLY A 63 -0.66 1.08 -12.77
N LEU A 64 -1.11 1.68 -13.87
CA LEU A 64 -1.31 3.11 -13.93
C LEU A 64 -2.47 3.55 -13.01
N VAL A 65 -2.25 4.61 -12.25
CA VAL A 65 -3.21 5.14 -11.25
C VAL A 65 -3.65 6.55 -11.66
N SER A 66 -4.95 6.85 -11.60
CA SER A 66 -5.48 8.20 -11.80
C SER A 66 -5.15 9.13 -10.63
N ALA A 67 -5.31 10.44 -10.82
CA ALA A 67 -5.45 11.34 -9.68
C ALA A 67 -6.70 10.96 -8.86
N PRO A 68 -6.81 11.44 -7.61
CA PRO A 68 -8.02 11.28 -6.82
C PRO A 68 -9.23 11.79 -7.58
N ILE A 69 -10.31 11.01 -7.59
CA ILE A 69 -11.60 11.31 -8.20
C ILE A 69 -12.70 11.23 -7.17
N THR A 70 -13.63 12.15 -7.21
CA THR A 70 -14.87 12.08 -6.43
C THR A 70 -15.82 11.02 -7.01
N ALA A 71 -16.80 10.59 -6.22
CA ALA A 71 -17.83 9.67 -6.72
C ALA A 71 -18.71 10.30 -7.82
N GLY A 72 -19.01 11.59 -7.72
CA GLY A 72 -19.69 12.35 -8.77
C GLY A 72 -18.89 12.36 -10.08
N GLU A 73 -17.58 12.59 -10.00
CA GLU A 73 -16.67 12.49 -11.14
C GLU A 73 -16.60 11.07 -11.73
N LEU A 74 -16.57 10.03 -10.88
CA LEU A 74 -16.60 8.64 -11.35
C LEU A 74 -17.87 8.36 -12.17
N CYS A 75 -19.02 8.86 -11.73
CA CYS A 75 -20.31 8.65 -12.40
C CYS A 75 -20.39 9.31 -13.78
N ARG A 76 -19.54 10.30 -14.07
CA ARG A 76 -19.43 10.95 -15.39
C ARG A 76 -18.58 10.16 -16.39
N GLY A 77 -17.95 9.07 -15.96
CA GLY A 77 -17.13 8.22 -16.81
C GLY A 77 -17.93 7.25 -17.68
N VAL A 78 -17.27 6.74 -18.72
CA VAL A 78 -17.82 5.75 -19.66
C VAL A 78 -16.91 4.53 -19.70
N LEU A 79 -17.48 3.34 -19.55
CA LEU A 79 -16.80 2.07 -19.78
C LEU A 79 -17.01 1.63 -21.23
N LEU A 80 -16.01 1.88 -22.06
CA LEU A 80 -15.99 1.48 -23.46
C LEU A 80 -15.79 -0.04 -23.57
N HIS A 81 -16.68 -0.67 -24.32
CA HIS A 81 -16.64 -2.11 -24.62
C HIS A 81 -16.50 -2.40 -26.11
N THR A 82 -16.77 -1.43 -26.97
CA THR A 82 -16.77 -1.58 -28.43
C THR A 82 -16.03 -0.43 -29.10
N ASP A 83 -15.29 -0.72 -30.17
CA ASP A 83 -14.60 0.29 -30.99
C ASP A 83 -15.53 0.98 -32.00
N ALA A 84 -14.97 1.90 -32.80
CA ALA A 84 -15.72 2.63 -33.83
C ALA A 84 -16.30 1.74 -34.94
N ALA A 85 -15.77 0.53 -35.13
CA ALA A 85 -16.25 -0.43 -36.12
C ALA A 85 -17.35 -1.36 -35.56
N GLY A 86 -17.76 -1.19 -34.29
CA GLY A 86 -18.70 -2.10 -33.66
C GLY A 86 -18.05 -3.38 -33.12
N THR A 87 -16.71 -3.50 -33.15
CA THR A 87 -15.98 -4.67 -32.68
C THR A 87 -15.71 -4.60 -31.18
N LEU A 88 -15.90 -5.72 -30.48
CA LEU A 88 -15.63 -5.79 -29.05
C LEU A 88 -14.14 -5.61 -28.75
N LEU A 89 -13.85 -4.75 -27.76
CA LEU A 89 -12.50 -4.54 -27.27
C LEU A 89 -12.03 -5.77 -26.48
N SER A 90 -10.74 -6.11 -26.63
CA SER A 90 -10.10 -7.19 -25.85
C SER A 90 -10.02 -6.90 -24.34
N SER A 91 -10.20 -5.63 -23.95
CA SER A 91 -10.29 -5.18 -22.56
C SER A 91 -11.15 -3.93 -22.48
N LEU A 92 -11.92 -3.78 -21.40
CA LEU A 92 -12.67 -2.56 -21.12
C LEU A 92 -11.71 -1.37 -21.01
N ARG A 93 -12.16 -0.22 -21.51
CA ARG A 93 -11.46 1.05 -21.31
C ARG A 93 -12.35 2.00 -20.53
N ALA A 94 -11.80 2.64 -19.51
CA ALA A 94 -12.49 3.72 -18.82
C ALA A 94 -12.09 5.04 -19.49
N TRP A 95 -13.09 5.81 -19.91
CA TRP A 95 -12.94 7.14 -20.47
C TRP A 95 -13.63 8.17 -19.59
N PHE A 96 -12.99 9.33 -19.40
CA PHE A 96 -13.55 10.44 -18.65
C PHE A 96 -13.48 11.73 -19.47
N PRO A 97 -14.50 12.59 -19.39
CA PRO A 97 -14.51 13.87 -20.09
C PRO A 97 -13.41 14.81 -19.58
N PRO A 98 -13.03 15.84 -20.35
CA PRO A 98 -12.04 16.82 -19.91
C PRO A 98 -12.38 17.42 -18.54
N GLY A 99 -11.35 17.57 -17.69
CA GLY A 99 -11.49 18.08 -16.33
C GLY A 99 -11.96 17.05 -15.29
N VAL A 100 -12.19 15.79 -15.69
CA VAL A 100 -12.59 14.70 -14.80
C VAL A 100 -11.50 13.62 -14.81
N ALA A 101 -11.17 13.09 -13.62
CA ALA A 101 -10.23 11.97 -13.48
C ALA A 101 -8.88 12.19 -14.14
N VAL A 102 -8.21 13.30 -13.83
CA VAL A 102 -6.96 13.68 -14.51
C VAL A 102 -5.83 12.67 -14.19
N GLN A 103 -4.96 12.37 -15.15
CA GLN A 103 -3.73 11.62 -14.89
C GLN A 103 -2.71 12.53 -14.20
N PRO A 104 -1.97 12.09 -13.17
CA PRO A 104 -0.90 12.90 -12.60
C PRO A 104 0.27 12.98 -13.61
N SER A 105 0.40 14.14 -14.28
CA SER A 105 1.52 14.44 -15.17
C SER A 105 2.74 14.86 -14.36
N PRO A 106 3.95 14.35 -14.68
CA PRO A 106 5.19 14.84 -14.07
C PRO A 106 5.49 16.32 -14.37
N CYS A 107 4.94 16.87 -15.45
CA CYS A 107 5.27 18.20 -15.97
C CYS A 107 4.11 19.22 -15.93
N GLY A 108 3.03 18.94 -15.19
CA GLY A 108 1.88 19.83 -15.09
C GLY A 108 0.77 19.52 -16.09
N THR A 109 -0.37 20.20 -15.86
CA THR A 109 -1.76 19.96 -16.34
C THR A 109 -1.93 19.08 -17.58
N HIS A 110 -2.46 17.87 -17.36
CA HIS A 110 -3.13 17.12 -18.43
C HIS A 110 -4.45 17.82 -18.77
N VAL A 111 -4.57 18.30 -20.00
CA VAL A 111 -5.79 18.96 -20.51
C VAL A 111 -6.67 17.98 -21.31
N GLY A 112 -6.21 16.74 -21.50
CA GLY A 112 -6.90 15.73 -22.30
C GLY A 112 -7.74 14.75 -21.48
N PRO A 113 -8.71 14.06 -22.11
CA PRO A 113 -9.52 13.05 -21.45
C PRO A 113 -8.65 11.89 -20.96
N LEU A 114 -8.96 11.38 -19.76
CA LEU A 114 -8.31 10.19 -19.24
C LEU A 114 -8.84 8.96 -19.96
N SER A 115 -7.93 8.12 -20.46
CA SER A 115 -8.24 6.82 -21.06
C SER A 115 -7.39 5.74 -20.40
N LEU A 116 -8.01 4.91 -19.57
CA LEU A 116 -7.35 3.78 -18.90
C LEU A 116 -7.68 2.47 -19.63
N LYS A 117 -6.66 1.82 -20.19
CA LYS A 117 -6.80 0.49 -20.79
C LYS A 117 -6.77 -0.56 -19.69
N GLY A 118 -7.76 -1.47 -19.70
CA GLY A 118 -7.85 -2.50 -18.68
C GLY A 118 -8.11 -1.94 -17.29
N ALA A 119 -8.94 -0.88 -17.19
CA ALA A 119 -9.40 -0.33 -15.91
C ALA A 119 -10.01 -1.46 -15.06
N CYS A 120 -9.23 -1.95 -14.10
CA CYS A 120 -9.52 -3.21 -13.43
C CYS A 120 -10.15 -2.98 -12.07
N CYS A 121 -9.76 -1.89 -11.39
CA CYS A 121 -10.20 -1.58 -10.04
C CYS A 121 -10.43 -0.07 -9.85
N CYS A 122 -11.54 0.32 -9.22
CA CYS A 122 -11.71 1.65 -8.61
C CYS A 122 -11.82 1.47 -7.10
N VAL A 123 -11.06 2.24 -6.33
CA VAL A 123 -11.11 2.22 -4.87
C VAL A 123 -11.59 3.58 -4.38
N LEU A 124 -12.84 3.67 -3.93
CA LEU A 124 -13.46 4.86 -3.35
C LEU A 124 -13.50 4.75 -1.82
N LEU A 125 -13.07 5.82 -1.16
CA LEU A 125 -12.96 5.92 0.29
C LEU A 125 -13.41 7.29 0.78
N PRO A 126 -13.78 7.42 2.07
CA PRO A 126 -14.16 8.71 2.60
C PRO A 126 -13.02 9.71 2.46
N LYS A 127 -13.33 10.92 1.97
CA LYS A 127 -12.42 12.04 1.78
C LYS A 127 -11.59 12.33 3.02
N SER A 128 -12.19 12.24 4.21
CA SER A 128 -11.52 12.40 5.49
C SER A 128 -10.32 11.47 5.69
N VAL A 129 -10.38 10.26 5.11
CA VAL A 129 -9.28 9.28 5.17
C VAL A 129 -8.15 9.70 4.25
N THR A 130 -8.48 10.12 3.03
CA THR A 130 -7.53 10.60 2.03
C THR A 130 -6.81 11.86 2.52
N ASP A 131 -7.54 12.81 3.08
CA ASP A 131 -6.97 14.05 3.63
C ASP A 131 -6.05 13.75 4.82
N ALA A 132 -6.48 12.86 5.73
CA ALA A 132 -5.64 12.43 6.86
C ALA A 132 -4.37 11.71 6.40
N LEU A 133 -4.44 10.93 5.31
CA LEU A 133 -3.27 10.29 4.72
C LEU A 133 -2.31 11.32 4.13
N ALA A 134 -2.82 12.27 3.32
CA ALA A 134 -2.02 13.33 2.72
C ALA A 134 -1.27 14.15 3.78
N MET A 135 -1.92 14.47 4.91
CA MET A 135 -1.28 15.18 6.03
C MET A 135 -0.13 14.40 6.67
N SER A 136 -0.14 13.07 6.58
CA SER A 136 0.85 12.19 7.21
C SER A 136 1.88 11.62 6.23
N GLU A 137 1.65 11.73 4.92
CA GLU A 137 2.41 11.07 3.87
C GLU A 137 3.90 11.39 3.94
N ALA A 138 4.27 12.68 3.96
CA ALA A 138 5.67 13.08 4.01
C ALA A 138 6.43 12.48 5.20
N ARG A 139 5.77 12.41 6.37
CA ARG A 139 6.33 11.79 7.58
C ARG A 139 6.49 10.28 7.41
N VAL A 140 5.46 9.60 6.88
CA VAL A 140 5.48 8.15 6.64
C VAL A 140 6.58 7.79 5.65
N VAL A 141 6.63 8.46 4.51
CA VAL A 141 7.64 8.24 3.46
C VAL A 141 9.04 8.47 4.00
N GLY A 142 9.27 9.59 4.71
CA GLY A 142 10.56 9.90 5.31
C GLY A 142 11.01 8.86 6.32
N HIS A 143 10.12 8.43 7.21
CA HIS A 143 10.41 7.39 8.20
C HIS A 143 10.70 6.03 7.55
N MET A 144 9.90 5.64 6.56
CA MET A 144 10.11 4.37 5.86
C MET A 144 11.44 4.34 5.10
N ASN A 145 11.80 5.43 4.43
CA ASN A 145 13.06 5.52 3.70
C ASN A 145 14.28 5.67 4.63
N GLY A 146 14.15 6.34 5.78
CA GLY A 146 15.24 6.54 6.73
C GLY A 146 15.51 5.32 7.61
N ASP A 147 14.47 4.78 8.23
CA ASP A 147 14.61 3.74 9.27
C ASP A 147 14.33 2.34 8.74
N HIS A 148 13.67 2.22 7.59
CA HIS A 148 13.15 0.96 7.06
C HIS A 148 13.48 0.74 5.57
N ALA A 149 14.59 1.29 5.06
CA ALA A 149 15.02 1.13 3.67
C ALA A 149 15.10 -0.36 3.24
N ASP A 150 15.58 -1.24 4.13
CA ASP A 150 15.62 -2.69 3.89
C ASP A 150 14.22 -3.30 3.66
N SER A 151 13.19 -2.73 4.30
CA SER A 151 11.80 -3.15 4.09
C SER A 151 11.29 -2.72 2.73
N CYS A 152 11.61 -1.50 2.28
CA CYS A 152 11.25 -1.03 0.95
C CYS A 152 11.85 -1.95 -0.14
N LEU A 153 13.13 -2.34 0.02
CA LEU A 153 13.78 -3.28 -0.90
C LEU A 153 13.15 -4.68 -0.82
N ALA A 154 12.83 -5.16 0.39
CA ALA A 154 12.14 -6.42 0.57
C ALA A 154 10.75 -6.42 -0.10
N TYR A 155 10.01 -5.30 -0.06
CA TYR A 155 8.72 -5.18 -0.75
C TYR A 155 8.88 -5.33 -2.26
N ALA A 156 9.83 -4.61 -2.86
CA ALA A 156 10.07 -4.67 -4.30
C ALA A 156 10.39 -6.10 -4.76
N ARG A 157 11.27 -6.81 -4.03
CA ARG A 157 11.68 -8.17 -4.36
C ARG A 157 10.60 -9.21 -4.04
N GLY A 158 10.09 -9.20 -2.81
CA GLY A 158 9.25 -10.26 -2.26
C GLY A 158 7.77 -10.14 -2.60
N LEU A 159 7.24 -8.91 -2.69
CA LEU A 159 5.80 -8.67 -2.91
C LEU A 159 5.49 -8.19 -4.33
N CYS A 160 6.41 -7.45 -4.95
CA CYS A 160 6.24 -6.98 -6.34
C CYS A 160 6.98 -7.86 -7.37
N GLY A 161 7.65 -8.93 -6.95
CA GLY A 161 8.29 -9.90 -7.83
C GLY A 161 9.53 -9.39 -8.57
N VAL A 162 10.12 -8.26 -8.15
CA VAL A 162 11.30 -7.66 -8.79
C VAL A 162 12.57 -8.19 -8.15
N ALA A 163 12.90 -9.47 -8.38
CA ALA A 163 14.02 -10.16 -7.74
C ALA A 163 15.38 -9.44 -7.92
N GLY A 164 15.62 -8.85 -9.09
CA GLY A 164 16.83 -8.09 -9.43
C GLY A 164 16.88 -6.65 -8.91
N ALA A 165 15.92 -6.22 -8.08
CA ALA A 165 15.97 -4.89 -7.49
C ALA A 165 17.22 -4.75 -6.62
N THR A 166 18.00 -3.69 -6.77
CA THR A 166 19.22 -3.40 -5.99
C THR A 166 18.98 -2.32 -4.93
N GLY A 167 17.94 -1.51 -5.10
CA GLY A 167 17.47 -0.53 -4.13
C GLY A 167 16.00 -0.21 -4.37
N ALA A 168 15.32 0.28 -3.34
CA ALA A 168 13.95 0.77 -3.47
C ALA A 168 13.70 1.90 -2.49
N GLN A 169 12.92 2.89 -2.92
CA GLN A 169 12.48 4.01 -2.10
C GLN A 169 10.96 4.13 -2.19
N MET A 170 10.33 4.38 -1.06
CA MET A 170 8.93 4.77 -1.02
C MET A 170 8.81 6.19 -1.55
N THR A 171 7.87 6.41 -2.46
CA THR A 171 7.59 7.72 -3.06
C THR A 171 6.24 8.27 -2.64
N GLY A 172 5.37 7.42 -2.10
CA GLY A 172 4.08 7.86 -1.56
C GLY A 172 3.33 6.77 -0.82
N VAL A 173 2.26 7.18 -0.16
CA VAL A 173 1.28 6.28 0.47
C VAL A 173 -0.11 6.64 0.00
N SER A 174 -0.82 5.64 -0.50
CA SER A 174 -2.22 5.76 -0.88
C SER A 174 -3.06 4.81 -0.05
N CYS A 175 -4.38 4.92 -0.18
CA CYS A 175 -5.27 3.99 0.49
C CYS A 175 -5.16 2.55 -0.03
N ALA A 176 -4.64 2.35 -1.24
CA ALA A 176 -4.46 1.05 -1.86
C ALA A 176 -3.13 0.39 -1.46
N GLY A 177 -2.15 1.16 -1.01
CA GLY A 177 -0.80 0.64 -0.77
C GLY A 177 0.30 1.70 -0.76
N PHE A 178 1.53 1.21 -0.66
CA PHE A 178 2.74 2.04 -0.78
C PHE A 178 3.19 2.13 -2.23
N ALA A 179 3.42 3.35 -2.71
CA ALA A 179 4.08 3.60 -3.99
C ALA A 179 5.60 3.57 -3.79
N LEU A 180 6.29 2.79 -4.60
CA LEU A 180 7.75 2.65 -4.55
C LEU A 180 8.36 2.89 -5.93
N GLU A 181 9.60 3.35 -5.92
CA GLU A 181 10.49 3.31 -7.07
C GLU A 181 11.68 2.40 -6.75
N ALA A 182 11.93 1.42 -7.63
CA ALA A 182 12.99 0.44 -7.46
C ALA A 182 14.04 0.56 -8.56
N ALA A 183 15.31 0.59 -8.16
CA ALA A 183 16.43 0.41 -9.05
C ALA A 183 16.62 -1.08 -9.32
N VAL A 184 16.76 -1.47 -10.58
CA VAL A 184 16.94 -2.87 -10.99
C VAL A 184 18.26 -2.98 -11.75
N GLU A 185 19.02 -4.02 -11.43
CA GLU A 185 20.30 -4.27 -12.11
C GLU A 185 20.10 -4.39 -13.63
N GLY A 186 20.91 -3.65 -14.40
CA GLY A 186 20.81 -3.61 -15.86
C GLY A 186 19.74 -2.69 -16.43
N GLU A 187 18.92 -2.02 -15.59
CA GLU A 187 17.91 -1.07 -16.04
C GLU A 187 18.31 0.38 -15.74
N ALA A 188 18.28 1.24 -16.77
CA ALA A 188 18.59 2.66 -16.62
C ALA A 188 17.47 3.47 -15.96
N LYS A 189 16.22 2.98 -15.98
CA LYS A 189 15.06 3.66 -15.41
C LYS A 189 14.59 2.95 -14.15
N LEU A 190 14.14 3.72 -13.16
CA LEU A 190 13.49 3.17 -11.97
C LEU A 190 12.13 2.56 -12.33
N ARG A 191 11.83 1.39 -11.78
CA ARG A 191 10.51 0.77 -11.91
C ARG A 191 9.58 1.34 -10.85
N LYS A 192 8.42 1.83 -11.29
CA LYS A 192 7.33 2.25 -10.40
C LYS A 192 6.53 1.03 -9.96
N LEU A 193 6.38 0.86 -8.66
CA LEU A 193 5.75 -0.30 -8.04
C LEU A 193 4.66 0.16 -7.07
N LEU A 194 3.62 -0.66 -6.92
CA LEU A 194 2.59 -0.49 -5.90
C LEU A 194 2.54 -1.73 -5.03
N VAL A 195 2.94 -1.57 -3.77
CA VAL A 195 2.83 -2.62 -2.74
C VAL A 195 1.44 -2.54 -2.14
N ARG A 196 0.55 -3.42 -2.59
CA ARG A 196 -0.86 -3.39 -2.22
C ARG A 196 -1.07 -3.80 -0.77
N PHE A 197 -1.92 -3.06 -0.07
CA PHE A 197 -2.45 -3.52 1.20
C PHE A 197 -3.40 -4.72 0.99
N PRO A 198 -3.52 -5.65 1.97
CA PRO A 198 -4.46 -6.77 1.87
C PRO A 198 -5.91 -6.31 1.69
N VAL A 199 -6.26 -5.20 2.35
CA VAL A 199 -7.51 -4.47 2.18
C VAL A 199 -7.22 -2.97 2.12
N PRO A 200 -8.04 -2.18 1.40
CA PRO A 200 -7.89 -0.72 1.40
C PRO A 200 -7.95 -0.13 2.81
N LEU A 201 -7.17 0.92 3.05
CA LEU A 201 -7.20 1.67 4.30
C LEU A 201 -8.59 2.28 4.53
N ARG A 202 -9.13 2.10 5.73
CA ARG A 202 -10.33 2.79 6.22
C ARG A 202 -9.98 3.98 7.11
N HIS A 203 -8.79 3.99 7.71
CA HIS A 203 -8.29 5.08 8.54
C HIS A 203 -6.78 5.23 8.36
N ALA A 204 -6.27 6.48 8.39
CA ALA A 204 -4.84 6.75 8.28
C ALA A 204 -4.01 6.07 9.39
N SER A 205 -4.60 5.85 10.57
CA SER A 205 -3.94 5.13 11.67
C SER A 205 -3.58 3.67 11.35
N GLN A 206 -4.23 3.06 10.35
CA GLN A 206 -3.96 1.67 9.95
C GLN A 206 -2.65 1.51 9.14
N VAL A 207 -2.09 2.60 8.60
CA VAL A 207 -0.86 2.57 7.78
C VAL A 207 0.28 1.84 8.51
N ARG A 208 0.46 2.11 9.80
CA ARG A 208 1.50 1.48 10.60
C ARG A 208 1.29 -0.02 10.75
N GLY A 209 0.05 -0.45 10.99
CA GLY A 209 -0.30 -1.87 11.10
C GLY A 209 0.03 -2.62 9.82
N PHE A 210 -0.39 -2.09 8.67
CA PHE A 210 -0.07 -2.69 7.38
C PHE A 210 1.41 -2.62 7.03
N ALA A 211 2.14 -1.57 7.40
CA ALA A 211 3.60 -1.55 7.21
C ALA A 211 4.28 -2.72 7.93
N VAL A 212 3.87 -3.03 9.16
CA VAL A 212 4.41 -4.17 9.91
C VAL A 212 4.02 -5.49 9.27
N GLU A 213 2.74 -5.66 8.90
CA GLU A 213 2.25 -6.88 8.25
C GLU A 213 2.97 -7.16 6.91
N LEU A 214 3.06 -6.14 6.05
CA LEU A 214 3.76 -6.23 4.77
C LEU A 214 5.25 -6.53 4.97
N HIS A 215 5.89 -5.94 5.99
CA HIS A 215 7.27 -6.24 6.34
C HIS A 215 7.45 -7.74 6.64
N HIS A 216 6.60 -8.31 7.49
CA HIS A 216 6.65 -9.75 7.75
C HIS A 216 6.41 -10.58 6.48
N ALA A 217 5.39 -10.23 5.69
CA ALA A 217 5.06 -10.95 4.46
C ALA A 217 6.21 -10.93 3.43
N ALA A 218 6.83 -9.77 3.22
CA ALA A 218 7.91 -9.60 2.26
C ALA A 218 9.16 -10.41 2.64
N PHE A 219 9.56 -10.35 3.91
CA PHE A 219 10.70 -11.12 4.39
C PHE A 219 10.43 -12.62 4.46
N ALA A 220 9.18 -13.04 4.69
CA ALA A 220 8.78 -14.43 4.58
C ALA A 220 8.92 -14.93 3.14
N ALA A 221 8.48 -14.15 2.15
CA ALA A 221 8.58 -14.49 0.73
C ALA A 221 10.02 -14.66 0.24
N LEU A 222 10.99 -13.95 0.83
CA LEU A 222 12.41 -14.00 0.45
C LEU A 222 13.22 -15.10 1.15
N GLY A 223 12.62 -15.82 2.11
CA GLY A 223 13.27 -16.96 2.78
C GLY A 223 14.25 -16.60 3.90
N LEU A 224 14.86 -17.62 4.50
CA LEU A 224 15.67 -17.51 5.73
C LEU A 224 17.02 -16.80 5.48
N HIS A 225 17.68 -17.12 4.36
CA HIS A 225 18.99 -16.57 4.02
C HIS A 225 18.96 -15.05 3.85
N TYR A 226 17.91 -14.53 3.21
CA TYR A 226 17.70 -13.11 3.04
C TYR A 226 17.56 -12.38 4.38
N ARG A 227 16.73 -12.94 5.28
CA ARG A 227 16.47 -12.42 6.63
C ARG A 227 17.75 -12.31 7.48
N LEU A 228 18.67 -13.26 7.35
CA LEU A 228 19.93 -13.24 8.09
C LEU A 228 20.90 -12.15 7.59
N ARG A 229 21.01 -11.96 6.26
CA ARG A 229 21.90 -10.94 5.69
C ARG A 229 21.41 -9.51 5.90
N HIS A 230 20.10 -9.28 5.86
CA HIS A 230 19.52 -7.93 5.89
C HIS A 230 19.04 -7.51 7.28
N GLY A 231 19.70 -8.03 8.33
CA GLY A 231 19.53 -7.49 9.69
C GLY A 231 18.13 -7.62 10.30
N TYR A 232 17.24 -8.44 9.74
CA TYR A 232 15.87 -8.64 10.22
C TYR A 232 15.82 -8.98 11.72
N TYR A 233 16.81 -9.73 12.19
CA TYR A 233 16.96 -10.11 13.58
C TYR A 233 17.94 -9.25 14.39
N ARG A 234 18.63 -8.25 13.80
CA ARG A 234 19.69 -7.53 14.54
C ARG A 234 19.14 -6.82 15.78
N ARG A 235 18.00 -6.10 15.67
CA ARG A 235 17.39 -5.41 16.83
C ARG A 235 16.71 -6.37 17.81
N GLY A 236 16.01 -7.40 17.32
CA GLY A 236 15.36 -8.40 18.18
C GLY A 236 16.36 -9.27 18.96
N ALA A 237 17.43 -9.72 18.29
CA ALA A 237 18.52 -10.47 18.92
C ALA A 237 19.31 -9.60 19.92
N LEU A 238 19.60 -8.34 19.59
CA LEU A 238 20.24 -7.40 20.54
C LEU A 238 19.40 -7.22 21.82
N MET A 239 18.07 -7.08 21.69
CA MET A 239 17.17 -6.98 22.84
C MET A 239 17.11 -8.29 23.65
N ALA A 240 17.07 -9.45 22.99
CA ALA A 240 17.10 -10.75 23.67
C ALA A 240 18.42 -10.98 24.41
N ILE A 241 19.56 -10.66 23.79
CA ILE A 241 20.89 -10.75 24.40
C ILE A 241 21.01 -9.79 25.59
N ALA A 242 20.51 -8.55 25.45
CA ALA A 242 20.49 -7.58 26.55
C ALA A 242 19.62 -8.06 27.73
N GLY A 243 18.46 -8.67 27.45
CA GLY A 243 17.59 -9.28 28.45
C GLY A 243 18.25 -10.44 29.18
N VAL A 244 18.93 -11.33 28.45
CA VAL A 244 19.69 -12.45 29.02
C VAL A 244 20.88 -11.95 29.86
N ALA A 245 21.64 -10.98 29.36
CA ALA A 245 22.75 -10.37 30.11
C ALA A 245 22.27 -9.72 31.42
N LYS A 246 21.13 -9.00 31.38
CA LYS A 246 20.50 -8.40 32.57
C LYS A 246 20.02 -9.45 33.57
N ALA A 247 19.47 -10.56 33.10
CA ALA A 247 19.06 -11.68 33.95
C ALA A 247 20.27 -12.36 34.61
N ILE A 248 21.36 -12.58 33.88
CA ILE A 248 22.62 -13.15 34.42
C ILE A 248 23.23 -12.22 35.47
N ALA A 249 23.28 -10.91 35.21
CA ALA A 249 23.77 -9.93 36.17
C ALA A 249 22.95 -9.94 37.47
N LYS A 250 21.62 -9.97 37.38
CA LYS A 250 20.71 -10.05 38.54
C LYS A 250 20.94 -11.32 39.37
N ARG A 251 21.16 -12.47 38.70
CA ARG A 251 21.42 -13.75 39.36
C ARG A 251 22.76 -13.77 40.11
N ARG A 252 23.80 -13.14 39.55
CA ARG A 252 25.11 -12.97 40.23
C ARG A 252 25.01 -12.13 41.51
N VAL A 253 24.24 -11.04 41.49
CA VAL A 253 24.00 -10.21 42.68
C VAL A 253 23.27 -10.99 43.78
N GLN A 254 22.25 -11.77 43.42
CA GLN A 254 21.51 -12.59 44.39
C GLN A 254 22.38 -13.70 45.01
N LEU A 255 23.20 -14.38 44.21
CA LEU A 255 24.14 -15.40 44.72
C LEU A 255 25.22 -14.80 45.63
N GLY A 256 25.73 -13.60 45.31
CA GLY A 256 26.68 -12.90 46.17
C GLY A 256 26.08 -12.47 47.52
N ALA A 257 24.82 -12.01 47.52
CA ALA A 257 24.11 -11.62 48.74
C ALA A 257 23.83 -12.81 49.68
N VAL A 258 23.47 -13.98 49.12
CA VAL A 258 23.25 -15.22 49.90
C VAL A 258 24.55 -15.74 50.49
N GLY A 259 25.67 -15.65 49.75
CA GLY A 259 27.00 -16.02 50.25
C GLY A 259 27.46 -15.16 51.43
N LEU A 260 27.23 -13.84 51.37
CA LEU A 260 27.52 -12.92 52.47
C LEU A 260 26.64 -13.15 53.71
N ALA A 261 25.35 -13.43 53.52
CA ALA A 261 24.44 -13.76 54.63
C ALA A 261 24.81 -15.08 55.33
N ALA A 262 25.20 -16.10 54.56
CA ALA A 262 25.66 -17.37 55.11
C ALA A 262 26.99 -17.22 55.88
N ALA A 263 27.94 -16.45 55.34
CA ALA A 263 29.21 -16.17 56.02
C ALA A 263 29.01 -15.39 57.33
N ALA A 264 28.14 -14.38 57.34
CA ALA A 264 27.80 -13.62 58.54
C ALA A 264 27.14 -14.49 59.63
N LEU A 265 26.28 -15.44 59.23
CA LEU A 265 25.64 -16.38 60.16
C LEU A 265 26.66 -17.33 60.80
N VAL A 266 27.62 -17.85 60.03
CA VAL A 266 28.69 -18.73 60.54
C VAL A 266 29.58 -17.98 61.53
N VAL A 267 29.95 -16.74 61.24
CA VAL A 267 30.75 -15.90 62.16
C VAL A 267 29.99 -15.60 63.45
N ALA A 268 28.69 -15.29 63.39
CA ALA A 268 27.87 -15.02 64.56
C ALA A 268 27.69 -16.26 65.46
N VAL A 269 27.51 -17.45 64.87
CA VAL A 269 27.43 -18.72 65.60
C VAL A 269 28.77 -19.10 66.24
N ALA A 270 29.89 -18.87 65.54
CA ALA A 270 31.22 -19.12 66.08
C ALA A 270 31.58 -18.18 67.24
N ALA A 271 31.16 -16.90 67.18
CA ALA A 271 31.37 -15.93 68.24
C ALA A 271 30.58 -16.28 69.52
N ARG A 272 29.33 -16.76 69.39
CA ARG A 272 28.50 -17.18 70.54
C ARG A 272 29.07 -18.38 71.31
N ARG A 273 29.82 -19.27 70.65
CA ARG A 273 30.42 -20.45 71.30
C ARG A 273 31.69 -20.15 72.10
N ARG A 274 32.25 -18.95 72.03
CA ARG A 274 33.47 -18.56 72.78
C ARG A 274 33.19 -17.82 74.10
N VAL A 275 31.94 -17.53 74.41
CA VAL A 275 31.54 -16.69 75.57
C VAL A 275 30.71 -17.48 76.61
N GLY A 276 30.58 -18.79 76.45
CA GLY A 276 29.98 -19.69 77.45
C GLY A 276 30.96 -20.79 77.82
#